data_AF-A0A2V7RRU9-F1
#
_entry.id   AF-A0A2V7RRU9-F1
#
_cell.length_a   1.000
_cell.length_b   1.000
_cell.length_c   1.000
_cell.angle_alpha   90.00
_cell.angle_beta   90.00
_cell.angle_gamma   90.00
#
_symmetry.space_group_name_H-M   'P 1'
#
loop_
_entity.id
_entity.type
_entity.pdbx_description
1 polymer ?
#
loop_
_entity_poly.entity_id
_entity_poly.type
_entity_poly.pdbx_seq_one_letter_code
_entity_poly.pdbx_strand_id
1 'polypeptide(L)'
;QAAASIASALTSSVAPSTAYLTDATLNALVERTRGLSGKLRAVIDTSRKGVEPDTLPPGGELVYSTGGEVSKADSEPKGVGVWDVALAIGNAIRPIADFSVITTLPFDAKNRGRIGLYYIGNWPAERRKGKVGPTKAPVSSYANPSGFIQVTQENADTHVSEHFVLRDFLTHDQPNVWPKYLVLQLKLVDKLELVLQDLSTHGVDISGVHVMSGFRTPQYNASGGNPQGRAALSRHMYGDAADIFIDSNHDGLMDDLDHNHRISIDDSKVIEAAVDRVEAAHPELIGGAGIYPAGPGHGPFIHIDTRGYRARWVGGPGGG
;
A
#
# COMPACT_ATOMS: atom_id res chain seq x y z
N GLN A 1 -25.84 8.76 -14.99
CA GLN A 1 -26.82 7.98 -15.78
C GLN A 1 -26.84 6.50 -15.43
N ALA A 2 -25.72 5.90 -14.95
CA ALA A 2 -25.67 4.52 -14.47
C ALA A 2 -26.64 4.20 -13.30
N ALA A 3 -26.84 5.13 -12.37
CA ALA A 3 -27.77 4.93 -11.23
C ALA A 3 -29.23 4.71 -11.65
N ALA A 4 -29.67 5.31 -12.78
CA ALA A 4 -31.04 5.19 -13.27
C ALA A 4 -31.28 3.89 -14.05
N SER A 5 -30.25 3.33 -14.70
CA SER A 5 -30.36 2.05 -15.41
C SER A 5 -30.41 0.87 -14.44
N ILE A 6 -29.74 0.97 -13.28
CA ILE A 6 -29.73 -0.06 -12.24
C ILE A 6 -31.14 -0.28 -11.65
N ALA A 7 -31.90 0.80 -11.41
CA ALA A 7 -33.23 0.70 -10.82
C ALA A 7 -34.27 0.00 -11.72
N SER A 8 -34.17 0.15 -13.05
CA SER A 8 -35.18 -0.42 -13.97
C SER A 8 -35.01 -1.91 -14.26
N ALA A 9 -33.79 -2.45 -14.10
CA ALA A 9 -33.52 -3.88 -14.32
C ALA A 9 -33.96 -4.77 -13.15
N LEU A 10 -34.29 -4.17 -11.98
CA LEU A 10 -34.52 -4.87 -10.71
C LEU A 10 -35.99 -5.08 -10.34
N THR A 11 -36.96 -4.58 -11.12
CA THR A 11 -38.41 -4.66 -10.79
C THR A 11 -39.12 -5.92 -11.32
N SER A 12 -38.39 -6.90 -11.85
CA SER A 12 -38.94 -8.17 -12.33
C SER A 12 -39.05 -9.18 -11.17
N SER A 13 -40.27 -9.57 -10.81
CA SER A 13 -40.63 -10.43 -9.67
C SER A 13 -40.34 -11.93 -9.85
N VAL A 14 -39.35 -12.30 -10.65
CA VAL A 14 -38.84 -13.68 -10.77
C VAL A 14 -37.41 -13.63 -10.25
N ALA A 15 -37.09 -14.50 -9.28
CA ALA A 15 -35.83 -14.54 -8.50
C ALA A 15 -34.66 -13.83 -9.20
N PRO A 16 -34.02 -12.83 -8.57
CA PRO A 16 -33.08 -11.95 -9.26
C PRO A 16 -31.98 -12.79 -9.89
N SER A 17 -32.01 -12.95 -11.21
CA SER A 17 -30.93 -13.62 -11.91
C SER A 17 -29.72 -12.71 -11.80
N THR A 18 -28.60 -13.25 -11.31
CA THR A 18 -27.34 -12.51 -11.25
C THR A 18 -26.72 -12.26 -12.64
N ALA A 19 -27.47 -12.57 -13.71
CA ALA A 19 -27.08 -12.38 -15.10
C ALA A 19 -26.81 -10.92 -15.47
N TYR A 20 -27.30 -9.96 -14.69
CA TYR A 20 -27.07 -8.53 -14.89
C TYR A 20 -25.91 -7.94 -14.06
N LEU A 21 -25.30 -8.73 -13.16
CA LEU A 21 -24.15 -8.29 -12.38
C LEU A 21 -22.88 -8.45 -13.21
N THR A 22 -22.50 -7.39 -13.91
CA THR A 22 -21.21 -7.30 -14.60
C THR A 22 -20.08 -7.01 -13.60
N ASP A 23 -18.83 -7.28 -13.99
CA ASP A 23 -17.66 -6.94 -13.18
C ASP A 23 -17.60 -5.43 -12.90
N ALA A 24 -18.03 -4.58 -13.84
CA ALA A 24 -18.14 -3.14 -13.63
C ALA A 24 -19.15 -2.80 -12.52
N THR A 25 -20.28 -3.50 -12.47
CA THR A 25 -21.29 -3.33 -11.41
C THR A 25 -20.75 -3.78 -10.05
N LEU A 26 -19.99 -4.87 -10.00
CA LEU A 26 -19.40 -5.39 -8.77
C LEU A 26 -18.27 -4.48 -8.27
N ASN A 27 -17.43 -3.96 -9.16
CA ASN A 27 -16.38 -3.02 -8.81
C ASN A 27 -16.93 -1.67 -8.32
N ALA A 28 -18.09 -1.24 -8.82
CA ALA A 28 -18.76 -0.03 -8.34
C ALA A 28 -19.21 -0.13 -6.86
N LEU A 29 -19.32 -1.33 -6.28
CA LEU A 29 -19.67 -1.51 -4.87
C LEU A 29 -18.54 -1.06 -3.93
N VAL A 30 -17.31 -1.04 -4.44
CA VAL A 30 -16.09 -0.77 -3.68
C VAL A 30 -15.29 0.38 -4.30
N GLU A 31 -15.91 1.20 -5.15
CA GLU A 31 -15.23 2.23 -5.95
C GLU A 31 -14.47 3.22 -5.06
N ARG A 32 -15.08 3.68 -3.94
CA ARG A 32 -14.38 4.60 -3.02
C ARG A 32 -13.17 3.98 -2.33
N THR A 33 -13.10 2.67 -2.23
CA THR A 33 -11.95 1.96 -1.64
C THR A 33 -10.82 1.72 -2.63
N ARG A 34 -11.03 2.03 -3.92
CA ARG A 34 -10.00 1.95 -4.96
C ARG A 34 -8.98 3.11 -4.92
N GLY A 35 -9.14 4.06 -4.00
CA GLY A 35 -8.25 5.21 -3.83
C GLY A 35 -8.46 6.28 -4.91
N LEU A 36 -7.69 7.36 -4.81
CA LEU A 36 -7.71 8.48 -5.75
C LEU A 36 -7.20 8.07 -7.14
N SER A 37 -6.26 7.12 -7.20
CA SER A 37 -5.81 6.52 -8.46
C SER A 37 -6.87 5.64 -9.13
N GLY A 38 -7.83 5.12 -8.36
CA GLY A 38 -8.73 4.06 -8.79
C GLY A 38 -8.04 2.68 -8.94
N LYS A 39 -6.77 2.56 -8.53
CA LYS A 39 -5.92 1.37 -8.78
C LYS A 39 -5.68 0.51 -7.55
N LEU A 40 -6.14 0.90 -6.37
CA LEU A 40 -5.99 0.06 -5.18
C LEU A 40 -6.77 -1.25 -5.35
N ARG A 41 -6.19 -2.35 -4.89
CA ARG A 41 -6.76 -3.71 -4.95
C ARG A 41 -6.98 -4.32 -3.57
N ALA A 42 -6.77 -3.53 -2.52
CA ALA A 42 -7.05 -3.96 -1.17
C ALA A 42 -7.51 -2.81 -0.29
N VAL A 43 -8.15 -3.14 0.84
CA VAL A 43 -8.31 -2.26 2.00
C VAL A 43 -7.64 -2.90 3.20
N ILE A 44 -7.06 -2.07 4.07
CA ILE A 44 -6.53 -2.53 5.36
C ILE A 44 -7.59 -2.24 6.44
N ASP A 45 -8.22 -3.30 6.95
CA ASP A 45 -9.26 -3.22 7.96
C ASP A 45 -8.70 -3.60 9.34
N THR A 46 -8.57 -2.61 10.20
CA THR A 46 -8.14 -2.79 11.59
C THR A 46 -9.31 -3.11 12.53
N SER A 47 -10.55 -2.88 12.10
CA SER A 47 -11.77 -3.10 12.87
C SER A 47 -12.31 -4.53 12.73
N ARG A 48 -11.94 -5.22 11.64
CA ARG A 48 -12.42 -6.56 11.27
C ARG A 48 -13.93 -6.61 10.99
N LYS A 49 -14.48 -5.50 10.52
CA LYS A 49 -15.89 -5.39 10.10
C LYS A 49 -16.06 -5.53 8.59
N GLY A 50 -14.97 -5.61 7.84
CA GLY A 50 -14.98 -5.61 6.39
C GLY A 50 -15.09 -4.20 5.80
N VAL A 51 -15.57 -4.14 4.57
CA VAL A 51 -15.76 -2.90 3.81
C VAL A 51 -17.21 -2.48 3.88
N GLU A 52 -17.43 -1.18 4.09
CA GLU A 52 -18.73 -0.57 3.89
C GLU A 52 -18.92 -0.32 2.38
N PRO A 53 -19.89 -0.98 1.73
CA PRO A 53 -20.10 -0.82 0.30
C PRO A 53 -20.73 0.54 -0.02
N ASP A 54 -20.39 1.10 -1.18
CA ASP A 54 -20.91 2.39 -1.63
C ASP A 54 -22.41 2.34 -1.92
N THR A 55 -22.84 1.25 -2.55
CA THR A 55 -24.24 0.90 -2.79
C THR A 55 -24.37 -0.61 -2.77
N LEU A 56 -25.54 -1.13 -2.42
CA LEU A 56 -25.86 -2.55 -2.55
C LEU A 56 -27.18 -2.71 -3.31
N PRO A 57 -27.31 -3.73 -4.17
CA PRO A 57 -28.60 -4.10 -4.72
C PRO A 57 -29.55 -4.58 -3.60
N PRO A 58 -30.88 -4.47 -3.77
CA PRO A 58 -31.84 -4.93 -2.79
C PRO A 58 -31.61 -6.41 -2.39
N GLY A 59 -31.49 -6.66 -1.08
CA GLY A 59 -31.22 -8.00 -0.55
C GLY A 59 -29.79 -8.52 -0.81
N GLY A 60 -28.89 -7.64 -1.26
CA GLY A 60 -27.47 -7.93 -1.41
C GLY A 60 -26.70 -7.66 -0.13
N GLU A 61 -25.71 -8.50 0.16
CA GLU A 61 -24.76 -8.33 1.26
C GLU A 61 -23.35 -8.67 0.79
N LEU A 62 -22.35 -7.99 1.35
CA LEU A 62 -20.96 -8.39 1.16
C LEU A 62 -20.62 -9.55 2.10
N VAL A 63 -19.95 -10.55 1.55
CA VAL A 63 -19.49 -11.72 2.28
C VAL A 63 -18.01 -11.95 2.01
N TYR A 64 -17.34 -12.59 2.96
CA TYR A 64 -15.89 -12.71 2.99
C TYR A 64 -15.45 -14.16 3.09
N SER A 65 -14.44 -14.55 2.31
CA SER A 65 -13.88 -15.90 2.35
C SER A 65 -12.36 -15.87 2.30
N THR A 66 -11.71 -16.93 2.80
CA THR A 66 -10.27 -17.14 2.67
C THR A 66 -9.99 -18.32 1.75
N GLY A 67 -9.00 -18.20 0.87
CA GLY A 67 -8.55 -19.32 0.03
C GLY A 67 -9.57 -19.73 -1.04
N GLY A 68 -10.42 -18.80 -1.51
CA GLY A 68 -11.38 -19.06 -2.59
C GLY A 68 -12.57 -19.96 -2.24
N GLU A 69 -12.72 -20.43 -1.00
CA GLU A 69 -13.89 -21.21 -0.56
C GLU A 69 -15.08 -20.29 -0.26
N VAL A 70 -15.70 -19.75 -1.31
CA VAL A 70 -16.85 -18.84 -1.24
C VAL A 70 -18.11 -19.49 -0.63
N SER A 71 -18.16 -20.83 -0.57
CA SER A 71 -19.26 -21.59 0.04
C SER A 71 -19.33 -21.52 1.57
N LYS A 72 -18.32 -20.94 2.23
CA LYS A 72 -18.27 -20.68 3.67
C LYS A 72 -18.08 -19.19 3.97
N ALA A 73 -18.71 -18.33 3.18
CA ALA A 73 -18.51 -16.90 3.33
C ALA A 73 -19.18 -16.37 4.61
N ASP A 74 -18.42 -15.58 5.36
CA ASP A 74 -18.88 -14.93 6.58
C ASP A 74 -19.39 -13.52 6.25
N SER A 75 -20.34 -13.00 7.04
CA SER A 75 -20.81 -11.62 6.93
C SER A 75 -19.75 -10.58 7.33
N GLU A 76 -18.70 -11.02 8.02
CA GLU A 76 -17.56 -10.19 8.44
C GLU A 76 -16.27 -11.04 8.38
N PRO A 77 -15.09 -10.44 8.11
CA PRO A 77 -13.80 -11.14 8.16
C PRO A 77 -13.48 -11.71 9.55
N LYS A 78 -13.55 -13.04 9.72
CA LYS A 78 -13.26 -13.72 11.00
C LYS A 78 -11.78 -14.03 11.19
N GLY A 79 -11.00 -13.02 11.60
CA GLY A 79 -9.63 -13.23 12.06
C GLY A 79 -8.64 -12.25 11.44
N VAL A 80 -7.41 -12.73 11.22
CA VAL A 80 -6.32 -11.98 10.58
C VAL A 80 -5.99 -12.68 9.26
N GLY A 81 -5.76 -11.89 8.22
CA GLY A 81 -5.35 -12.40 6.92
C GLY A 81 -5.93 -11.60 5.76
N VAL A 82 -5.79 -12.17 4.58
CA VAL A 82 -6.34 -11.65 3.32
C VAL A 82 -7.66 -12.36 3.07
N TRP A 83 -8.70 -11.57 2.82
CA TRP A 83 -10.06 -12.04 2.58
C TRP A 83 -10.50 -11.64 1.18
N ASP A 84 -10.96 -12.62 0.42
CA ASP A 84 -11.69 -12.40 -0.83
C ASP A 84 -13.06 -11.81 -0.49
N VAL A 85 -13.52 -10.87 -1.32
CA VAL A 85 -14.83 -10.23 -1.15
C VAL A 85 -15.77 -10.72 -2.23
N ALA A 86 -17.01 -11.04 -1.85
CA ALA A 86 -18.05 -11.39 -2.79
C ALA A 86 -19.37 -10.71 -2.42
N LEU A 87 -20.22 -10.51 -3.42
CA LEU A 87 -21.61 -10.10 -3.24
C LEU A 87 -22.50 -11.34 -3.18
N ALA A 88 -23.22 -11.53 -2.09
CA ALA A 88 -24.28 -12.53 -1.97
C ALA A 88 -25.65 -11.87 -2.21
N ILE A 89 -26.49 -12.46 -3.05
CA ILE A 89 -27.90 -12.07 -3.26
C ILE A 89 -28.75 -13.34 -3.36
N GLY A 90 -29.60 -13.58 -2.36
CA GLY A 90 -30.35 -14.84 -2.26
C GLY A 90 -29.39 -16.04 -2.21
N ASN A 91 -29.46 -16.93 -3.20
CA ASN A 91 -28.59 -18.12 -3.29
C ASN A 91 -27.36 -17.92 -4.20
N ALA A 92 -27.19 -16.74 -4.79
CA ALA A 92 -26.10 -16.48 -5.72
C ALA A 92 -24.98 -15.70 -5.03
N ILE A 93 -23.74 -16.13 -5.25
CA ILE A 93 -22.55 -15.42 -4.75
C ILE A 93 -21.64 -15.10 -5.94
N ARG A 94 -21.21 -13.84 -6.03
CA ARG A 94 -20.34 -13.33 -7.11
C ARG A 94 -19.11 -12.65 -6.50
N PRO A 95 -17.89 -13.18 -6.72
CA PRO A 95 -16.66 -12.53 -6.28
C PRO A 95 -16.51 -11.14 -6.89
N ILE A 96 -15.98 -10.20 -6.10
CA ILE A 96 -15.47 -8.93 -6.61
C ILE A 96 -14.03 -9.20 -7.04
N ALA A 97 -13.80 -9.20 -8.35
CA ALA A 97 -12.47 -9.50 -8.90
C ALA A 97 -11.43 -8.46 -8.46
N ASP A 98 -10.18 -8.93 -8.33
CA ASP A 98 -9.01 -8.10 -8.07
C ASP A 98 -9.17 -7.17 -6.85
N PHE A 99 -9.84 -7.66 -5.81
CA PHE A 99 -10.08 -6.91 -4.59
C PHE A 99 -10.06 -7.79 -3.34
N SER A 100 -9.38 -7.32 -2.30
CA SER A 100 -9.29 -8.03 -1.02
C SER A 100 -9.46 -7.12 0.19
N VAL A 101 -9.93 -7.69 1.29
CA VAL A 101 -9.86 -7.06 2.61
C VAL A 101 -8.73 -7.69 3.40
N ILE A 102 -7.78 -6.86 3.85
CA ILE A 102 -6.64 -7.29 4.65
C ILE A 102 -6.91 -6.91 6.10
N THR A 103 -7.16 -7.91 6.93
CA THR A 103 -7.37 -7.72 8.37
C THR A 103 -6.05 -7.82 9.12
N THR A 104 -5.85 -6.93 10.09
CA THR A 104 -4.56 -6.82 10.81
C THR A 104 -4.56 -7.49 12.17
N LEU A 105 -3.38 -7.92 12.63
CA LEU A 105 -3.12 -8.10 14.06
C LEU A 105 -3.12 -6.74 14.76
N PRO A 106 -3.73 -6.61 15.94
CA PRO A 106 -3.64 -5.38 16.72
C PRO A 106 -2.19 -5.13 17.17
N PHE A 107 -1.85 -3.87 17.42
CA PHE A 107 -0.51 -3.47 17.82
C PHE A 107 0.01 -4.18 19.09
N ASP A 108 -0.89 -4.51 20.02
CA ASP A 108 -0.59 -5.20 21.28
C ASP A 108 -0.27 -6.69 21.13
N ALA A 109 -0.48 -7.28 19.94
CA ALA A 109 0.04 -8.61 19.60
C ALA A 109 1.59 -8.65 19.66
N LYS A 110 2.25 -7.49 19.54
CA LYS A 110 3.69 -7.36 19.69
C LYS A 110 4.10 -7.47 21.16
N ASN A 111 4.82 -8.55 21.49
CA ASN A 111 5.37 -8.78 22.82
C ASN A 111 6.89 -8.54 22.82
N ARG A 112 7.38 -7.59 23.62
CA ARG A 112 8.81 -7.27 23.79
C ARG A 112 9.57 -7.09 22.46
N GLY A 113 8.96 -6.42 21.49
CA GLY A 113 9.58 -6.07 20.20
C GLY A 113 9.57 -7.18 19.15
N ARG A 114 8.73 -8.21 19.33
CA ARG A 114 8.55 -9.29 18.36
C ARG A 114 7.09 -9.74 18.27
N ILE A 115 6.75 -10.38 17.16
CA ILE A 115 5.50 -11.15 17.01
C ILE A 115 5.92 -12.58 16.65
N GLY A 116 5.65 -13.53 17.56
CA GLY A 116 6.21 -14.87 17.46
C GLY A 116 7.74 -14.83 17.40
N LEU A 117 8.31 -15.38 16.32
CA LEU A 117 9.75 -15.40 16.05
C LEU A 117 10.26 -14.20 15.25
N TYR A 118 9.36 -13.40 14.67
CA TYR A 118 9.73 -12.26 13.84
C TYR A 118 10.04 -11.04 14.70
N TYR A 119 11.27 -10.55 14.61
CA TYR A 119 11.71 -9.36 15.30
C TYR A 119 11.23 -8.11 14.57
N ILE A 120 10.60 -7.21 15.31
CA ILE A 120 10.08 -5.93 14.81
C ILE A 120 10.86 -4.76 15.44
N GLY A 121 11.22 -4.87 16.72
CA GLY A 121 11.75 -3.74 17.49
C GLY A 121 10.64 -2.89 18.08
N ASN A 122 10.96 -1.63 18.42
CA ASN A 122 10.02 -0.73 19.08
C ASN A 122 9.99 0.62 18.39
N TRP A 123 8.80 1.17 18.18
CA TRP A 123 8.62 2.52 17.70
C TRP A 123 9.06 3.54 18.75
N PRO A 124 9.54 4.73 18.34
CA PRO A 124 9.98 5.76 19.28
C PRO A 124 8.87 6.19 20.27
N ALA A 125 7.62 6.23 19.82
CA ALA A 125 6.47 6.60 20.64
C ALA A 125 6.10 5.56 21.71
N GLU A 126 6.65 4.34 21.66
CA GLU A 126 6.47 3.35 22.74
C GLU A 126 7.25 3.69 24.01
N ARG A 127 8.33 4.47 23.88
CA ARG A 127 9.26 4.76 24.98
C ARG A 127 9.28 6.24 25.39
N ARG A 128 9.01 7.15 24.46
CA ARG A 128 9.08 8.59 24.69
C ARG A 128 7.75 9.14 25.18
N LYS A 129 7.78 9.95 26.25
CA LYS A 129 6.64 10.78 26.65
C LYS A 129 6.64 12.08 25.82
N GLY A 130 5.50 12.46 25.27
CA GLY A 130 5.33 13.70 24.49
C GLY A 130 5.41 13.53 22.97
N LYS A 131 5.46 14.64 22.23
CA LYS A 131 5.45 14.64 20.76
C LYS A 131 6.70 13.94 20.21
N VAL A 132 6.50 12.95 19.35
CA VAL A 132 7.54 12.30 18.55
C VAL A 132 7.53 12.90 17.15
N GLY A 133 8.72 13.08 16.57
CA GLY A 133 8.89 13.61 15.22
C GLY A 133 9.07 15.12 15.15
N PRO A 134 9.30 15.67 13.95
CA PRO A 134 9.54 17.10 13.74
C PRO A 134 8.34 17.96 14.15
N THR A 135 8.58 19.21 14.59
CA THR A 135 7.52 20.14 14.99
C THR A 135 6.48 20.38 13.88
N LYS A 136 6.93 20.41 12.62
CA LYS A 136 6.08 20.57 11.43
C LYS A 136 5.24 19.34 11.06
N ALA A 137 5.53 18.17 11.63
CA ALA A 137 4.76 16.97 11.37
C ALA A 137 3.40 17.02 12.10
N PRO A 138 2.33 16.52 11.47
CA PRO A 138 1.09 16.20 12.17
C PRO A 138 1.38 15.26 13.35
N VAL A 139 0.62 15.42 14.45
CA VAL A 139 0.86 14.65 15.69
C VAL A 139 0.68 13.14 15.46
N SER A 140 -0.29 12.77 14.62
CA SER A 140 -0.58 11.37 14.29
C SER A 140 0.49 10.71 13.41
N SER A 141 1.27 11.48 12.62
CA SER A 141 2.20 10.91 11.65
C SER A 141 3.30 10.04 12.29
N TYR A 142 3.62 10.27 13.56
CA TYR A 142 4.65 9.52 14.31
C TYR A 142 4.07 8.71 15.49
N ALA A 143 2.75 8.47 15.48
CA ALA A 143 2.12 7.58 16.43
C ALA A 143 2.53 6.12 16.18
N ASN A 144 2.29 5.25 17.17
CA ASN A 144 2.42 3.81 16.96
C ASN A 144 1.42 3.35 15.88
N PRO A 145 1.80 2.38 15.03
CA PRO A 145 0.87 1.73 14.12
C PRO A 145 -0.37 1.18 14.86
N SER A 146 -1.51 1.15 14.18
CA SER A 146 -2.74 0.53 14.69
C SER A 146 -2.62 -1.00 14.77
N GLY A 147 -1.82 -1.59 13.90
CA GLY A 147 -1.66 -3.03 13.78
C GLY A 147 -0.63 -3.44 12.74
N PHE A 148 -0.62 -4.73 12.45
CA PHE A 148 0.31 -5.37 11.52
C PHE A 148 -0.44 -6.25 10.52
N ILE A 149 -0.10 -6.11 9.24
CA ILE A 149 -0.50 -7.08 8.23
C ILE A 149 0.39 -8.32 8.40
N GLN A 150 -0.23 -9.49 8.52
CA GLN A 150 0.48 -10.77 8.55
C GLN A 150 0.72 -11.23 7.12
N VAL A 151 1.98 -11.36 6.75
CA VAL A 151 2.39 -11.86 5.44
C VAL A 151 2.99 -13.26 5.59
N THR A 152 2.30 -14.24 5.06
CA THR A 152 2.75 -15.63 4.94
C THR A 152 3.42 -15.84 3.58
N GLN A 153 3.95 -17.04 3.33
CA GLN A 153 4.53 -17.34 2.03
C GLN A 153 3.43 -17.40 0.95
N GLU A 154 2.24 -17.83 1.32
CA GLU A 154 1.09 -18.05 0.46
C GLU A 154 0.41 -16.74 0.02
N ASN A 155 0.44 -15.71 0.87
CA ASN A 155 -0.22 -14.42 0.59
C ASN A 155 0.75 -13.29 0.24
N ALA A 156 2.06 -13.54 0.18
CA ALA A 156 3.05 -12.50 -0.09
C ALA A 156 2.82 -11.79 -1.45
N ASP A 157 2.26 -12.50 -2.41
CA ASP A 157 1.99 -11.98 -3.76
C ASP A 157 0.56 -11.43 -3.91
N THR A 158 -0.15 -11.19 -2.81
CA THR A 158 -1.43 -10.47 -2.83
C THR A 158 -1.21 -9.05 -3.32
N HIS A 159 -1.92 -8.67 -4.39
CA HIS A 159 -1.95 -7.31 -4.91
C HIS A 159 -2.58 -6.34 -3.92
N VAL A 160 -1.86 -5.27 -3.60
CA VAL A 160 -2.41 -4.11 -2.86
C VAL A 160 -2.84 -3.00 -3.82
N SER A 161 -2.31 -3.01 -5.05
CA SER A 161 -2.74 -2.18 -6.17
C SER A 161 -2.41 -2.85 -7.52
N GLU A 162 -2.63 -2.14 -8.62
CA GLU A 162 -2.32 -2.59 -9.97
C GLU A 162 -0.85 -3.01 -10.14
N HIS A 163 0.09 -2.22 -9.64
CA HIS A 163 1.54 -2.44 -9.83
C HIS A 163 2.24 -3.05 -8.62
N PHE A 164 1.59 -3.11 -7.45
CA PHE A 164 2.27 -3.48 -6.20
C PHE A 164 1.59 -4.63 -5.46
N VAL A 165 2.42 -5.53 -4.91
CA VAL A 165 2.02 -6.64 -4.04
C VAL A 165 2.56 -6.46 -2.62
N LEU A 166 2.08 -7.26 -1.65
CA LEU A 166 2.56 -7.18 -0.27
C LEU A 166 4.07 -7.43 -0.14
N ARG A 167 4.63 -8.33 -0.96
CA ARG A 167 6.05 -8.69 -0.95
C ARG A 167 6.97 -7.50 -1.17
N ASP A 168 6.58 -6.58 -2.05
CA ASP A 168 7.35 -5.40 -2.43
C ASP A 168 7.67 -4.52 -1.23
N PHE A 169 6.81 -4.55 -0.21
CA PHE A 169 6.97 -3.73 0.99
C PHE A 169 7.60 -4.46 2.17
N LEU A 170 8.06 -5.71 2.02
CA LEU A 170 8.66 -6.46 3.12
C LEU A 170 10.04 -5.93 3.52
N THR A 171 10.37 -6.05 4.80
CA THR A 171 11.73 -5.76 5.28
C THR A 171 12.70 -6.87 4.85
N HIS A 172 13.91 -6.47 4.43
CA HIS A 172 14.94 -7.35 3.85
C HIS A 172 15.75 -8.17 4.86
N ASP A 173 15.43 -8.14 6.15
CA ASP A 173 16.06 -8.99 7.16
C ASP A 173 15.25 -10.26 7.43
N GLN A 174 15.87 -11.17 8.19
CA GLN A 174 15.22 -12.40 8.67
C GLN A 174 14.60 -13.23 7.51
N PRO A 175 15.39 -13.62 6.48
CA PRO A 175 14.87 -14.24 5.25
C PRO A 175 14.14 -15.57 5.52
N ASN A 176 14.56 -16.29 6.57
CA ASN A 176 14.05 -17.62 6.91
C ASN A 176 12.96 -17.60 8.00
N VAL A 177 12.46 -16.42 8.39
CA VAL A 177 11.42 -16.29 9.42
C VAL A 177 10.09 -15.93 8.77
N TRP A 178 9.11 -16.81 8.95
CA TRP A 178 7.73 -16.63 8.51
C TRP A 178 6.75 -16.99 9.64
N PRO A 179 5.56 -16.37 9.67
CA PRO A 179 5.15 -15.24 8.85
C PRO A 179 5.93 -13.95 9.18
N LYS A 180 5.97 -13.03 8.21
CA LYS A 180 6.47 -11.66 8.36
C LYS A 180 5.32 -10.73 8.75
N TYR A 181 5.66 -9.57 9.29
CA TYR A 181 4.68 -8.57 9.72
C TYR A 181 5.06 -7.19 9.22
N LEU A 182 4.16 -6.53 8.50
CA LEU A 182 4.40 -5.23 7.90
C LEU A 182 3.37 -4.20 8.33
N VAL A 183 3.78 -2.93 8.31
CA VAL A 183 2.88 -1.77 8.40
C VAL A 183 2.89 -1.13 7.01
N LEU A 184 1.71 -0.92 6.43
CA LEU A 184 1.55 -0.26 5.14
C LEU A 184 0.37 0.71 5.22
N GLN A 185 0.56 1.92 4.73
CA GLN A 185 -0.51 2.89 4.55
C GLN A 185 -0.89 2.91 3.08
N LEU A 186 -2.10 2.51 2.73
CA LEU A 186 -2.55 2.49 1.34
C LEU A 186 -2.54 3.89 0.68
N LYS A 187 -2.55 4.95 1.49
CA LYS A 187 -2.31 6.32 1.02
C LYS A 187 -0.96 6.48 0.29
N LEU A 188 0.08 5.78 0.74
CA LEU A 188 1.36 5.72 0.03
C LEU A 188 1.19 5.00 -1.31
N VAL A 189 0.60 3.80 -1.29
CA VAL A 189 0.42 2.97 -2.49
C VAL A 189 -0.38 3.73 -3.56
N ASP A 190 -1.46 4.40 -3.14
CA ASP A 190 -2.30 5.23 -4.00
C ASP A 190 -1.52 6.39 -4.63
N LYS A 191 -0.66 7.05 -3.84
CA LYS A 191 0.25 8.07 -4.36
C LYS A 191 1.26 7.51 -5.36
N LEU A 192 1.82 6.32 -5.10
CA LEU A 192 2.75 5.68 -6.03
C LEU A 192 2.07 5.37 -7.37
N GLU A 193 0.84 4.84 -7.34
CA GLU A 193 0.04 4.60 -8.54
C GLU A 193 -0.25 5.89 -9.33
N LEU A 194 -0.58 7.00 -8.65
CA LEU A 194 -0.74 8.31 -9.30
C LEU A 194 0.57 8.83 -9.92
N VAL A 195 1.71 8.61 -9.26
CA VAL A 195 3.03 8.98 -9.79
C VAL A 195 3.35 8.16 -11.04
N LEU A 196 3.11 6.85 -11.02
CA LEU A 196 3.28 5.99 -12.19
C LEU A 196 2.35 6.40 -13.33
N GLN A 197 1.09 6.73 -13.02
CA GLN A 197 0.15 7.24 -14.02
C GLN A 197 0.66 8.54 -14.65
N ASP A 198 1.11 9.51 -13.85
CA ASP A 198 1.69 10.76 -14.35
C ASP A 198 2.92 10.48 -15.23
N LEU A 199 3.85 9.65 -14.79
CA LEU A 199 5.04 9.24 -15.57
C LEU A 199 4.64 8.62 -16.91
N SER A 200 3.68 7.70 -16.92
CA SER A 200 3.17 7.05 -18.12
C SER A 200 2.54 8.07 -19.10
N THR A 201 1.78 9.05 -18.59
CA THR A 201 1.25 10.13 -19.46
C THR A 201 2.33 11.02 -20.07
N HIS A 202 3.53 11.04 -19.47
CA HIS A 202 4.71 11.73 -19.97
C HIS A 202 5.67 10.82 -20.76
N GLY A 203 5.25 9.61 -21.13
CA GLY A 203 5.98 8.72 -22.03
C GLY A 203 7.02 7.82 -21.36
N VAL A 204 7.05 7.73 -20.03
CA VAL A 204 7.90 6.77 -19.32
C VAL A 204 7.23 5.39 -19.34
N ASP A 205 7.98 4.35 -19.70
CA ASP A 205 7.55 2.96 -19.50
C ASP A 205 7.68 2.61 -18.02
N ILE A 206 6.54 2.34 -17.38
CA ILE A 206 6.44 2.07 -15.93
C ILE A 206 6.33 0.57 -15.59
N SER A 207 6.39 -0.31 -16.61
CA SER A 207 6.21 -1.75 -16.43
C SER A 207 7.25 -2.38 -15.49
N GLY A 208 8.43 -1.78 -15.40
CA GLY A 208 9.53 -2.18 -14.54
C GLY A 208 9.63 -1.42 -13.22
N VAL A 209 8.56 -0.80 -12.70
CA VAL A 209 8.64 -0.20 -11.36
C VAL A 209 9.07 -1.23 -10.32
N HIS A 210 10.08 -0.88 -9.53
CA HIS A 210 10.60 -1.73 -8.47
C HIS A 210 10.60 -1.00 -7.14
N VAL A 211 10.13 -1.67 -6.08
CA VAL A 211 10.26 -1.18 -4.70
C VAL A 211 11.54 -1.74 -4.10
N MET A 212 12.59 -0.93 -4.11
CA MET A 212 13.88 -1.28 -3.51
C MET A 212 13.78 -1.37 -1.98
N SER A 213 12.91 -0.57 -1.36
CA SER A 213 12.67 -0.64 0.08
C SER A 213 11.31 -0.07 0.47
N GLY A 214 10.41 -0.92 0.99
CA GLY A 214 9.15 -0.49 1.58
C GLY A 214 9.21 -0.38 3.10
N PHE A 215 8.40 -1.17 3.81
CA PHE A 215 8.39 -1.15 5.28
C PHE A 215 9.73 -1.61 5.87
N ARG A 216 10.22 -0.88 6.86
CA ARG A 216 11.40 -1.25 7.66
C ARG A 216 10.98 -1.44 9.10
N THR A 217 11.20 -2.63 9.64
CA THR A 217 11.04 -2.84 11.09
C THR A 217 11.91 -1.82 11.86
N PRO A 218 11.43 -1.26 12.99
CA PRO A 218 12.27 -0.41 13.83
C PRO A 218 13.62 -1.02 14.19
N GLN A 219 13.69 -2.35 14.35
CA GLN A 219 14.95 -3.06 14.58
C GLN A 219 15.89 -2.97 13.36
N TYR A 220 15.44 -3.37 12.18
CA TYR A 220 16.24 -3.32 10.96
C TYR A 220 16.74 -1.91 10.66
N ASN A 221 15.85 -0.94 10.83
CA ASN A 221 16.16 0.45 10.59
C ASN A 221 17.19 1.01 11.60
N ALA A 222 17.20 0.53 12.84
CA ALA A 222 18.21 0.89 13.83
C ALA A 222 19.60 0.31 13.52
N SER A 223 19.68 -0.86 12.86
CA SER A 223 20.95 -1.44 12.41
C SER A 223 21.50 -0.84 11.12
N GLY A 224 20.63 -0.28 10.27
CA GLY A 224 20.99 0.25 8.96
C GLY A 224 21.40 1.73 8.92
N GLY A 225 21.39 2.45 10.05
CA GLY A 225 21.73 3.88 10.09
C GLY A 225 22.27 4.33 11.44
N ASN A 226 22.72 5.58 11.53
CA ASN A 226 23.21 6.16 12.79
C ASN A 226 22.11 6.12 13.88
N PRO A 227 22.27 5.33 14.97
CA PRO A 227 21.25 5.17 16.02
C PRO A 227 20.89 6.45 16.77
N GLN A 228 21.70 7.51 16.59
CA GLN A 228 21.55 8.81 17.24
C GLN A 228 20.94 9.89 16.30
N GLY A 229 20.58 9.52 15.05
CA GLY A 229 20.19 10.47 13.99
C GLY A 229 18.79 10.26 13.37
N ARG A 230 18.63 10.74 12.13
CA ARG A 230 17.37 10.75 11.34
C ARG A 230 16.77 9.36 11.09
N ALA A 231 17.59 8.31 11.12
CA ALA A 231 17.14 6.92 10.98
C ALA A 231 16.03 6.60 11.98
N ALA A 232 16.12 7.02 13.25
CA ALA A 232 15.11 6.73 14.27
C ALA A 232 13.71 7.32 13.98
N LEU A 233 13.59 8.25 13.02
CA LEU A 233 12.35 8.88 12.59
C LEU A 233 12.03 8.59 11.11
N SER A 234 12.66 7.57 10.54
CA SER A 234 12.42 7.12 9.16
C SER A 234 10.94 6.84 8.93
N ARG A 235 10.41 7.33 7.80
CA ARG A 235 9.02 7.12 7.39
C ARG A 235 8.74 5.67 7.00
N HIS A 236 9.74 4.91 6.57
CA HIS A 236 9.60 3.46 6.28
C HIS A 236 9.08 2.65 7.48
N MET A 237 9.38 3.08 8.71
CA MET A 237 8.88 2.42 9.92
C MET A 237 7.37 2.63 10.15
N TYR A 238 6.77 3.65 9.53
CA TYR A 238 5.36 3.98 9.72
C TYR A 238 4.50 3.50 8.54
N GLY A 239 5.10 2.75 7.61
CA GLY A 239 4.42 2.17 6.45
C GLY A 239 4.01 3.18 5.38
N ASP A 240 4.54 4.41 5.46
CA ASP A 240 4.14 5.51 4.59
C ASP A 240 5.25 6.02 3.68
N ALA A 241 6.34 5.25 3.53
CA ALA A 241 7.42 5.52 2.59
C ALA A 241 7.84 4.29 1.78
N ALA A 242 8.31 4.54 0.57
CA ALA A 242 8.97 3.56 -0.29
C ALA A 242 10.14 4.21 -1.03
N ASP A 243 11.21 3.44 -1.23
CA ASP A 243 12.29 3.74 -2.15
C ASP A 243 12.03 2.96 -3.44
N ILE A 244 11.91 3.67 -4.56
CA ILE A 244 11.57 3.07 -5.86
C ILE A 244 12.54 3.48 -6.97
N PHE A 245 12.57 2.68 -8.03
CA PHE A 245 13.14 3.02 -9.33
C PHE A 245 12.33 2.36 -10.45
N ILE A 246 12.54 2.80 -11.69
CA ILE A 246 11.94 2.21 -12.90
C ILE A 246 13.04 1.46 -13.64
N ASP A 247 12.85 0.16 -13.86
CA ASP A 247 13.77 -0.77 -14.53
C ASP A 247 12.98 -1.66 -15.49
N SER A 248 12.47 -1.04 -16.55
CA SER A 248 11.62 -1.69 -17.55
C SER A 248 12.43 -2.60 -18.48
N ASN A 249 13.75 -2.43 -18.54
CA ASN A 249 14.64 -3.31 -19.30
C ASN A 249 15.15 -4.54 -18.49
N HIS A 250 14.91 -4.54 -17.17
CA HIS A 250 15.28 -5.59 -16.20
C HIS A 250 16.78 -5.84 -16.06
N ASP A 251 17.60 -4.78 -16.14
CA ASP A 251 19.05 -4.85 -15.94
C ASP A 251 19.50 -4.60 -14.49
N GLY A 252 18.55 -4.28 -13.60
CA GLY A 252 18.77 -4.03 -12.18
C GLY A 252 19.18 -2.60 -11.85
N LEU A 253 19.15 -1.68 -12.83
CA LEU A 253 19.41 -0.26 -12.66
C LEU A 253 18.19 0.57 -13.08
N MET A 254 18.15 1.82 -12.62
CA MET A 254 17.15 2.77 -13.09
C MET A 254 17.36 3.05 -14.58
N ASP A 255 16.27 3.08 -15.35
CA ASP A 255 16.26 3.50 -16.74
C ASP A 255 16.68 4.99 -16.90
N ASP A 256 17.15 5.35 -18.09
CA ASP A 256 17.47 6.73 -18.52
C ASP A 256 16.18 7.52 -18.78
N LEU A 257 15.49 7.92 -17.71
CA LEU A 257 14.15 8.54 -17.75
C LEU A 257 14.16 9.94 -18.36
N ASP A 258 15.29 10.66 -18.31
CA ASP A 258 15.41 12.01 -18.90
C ASP A 258 15.96 11.99 -20.34
N HIS A 259 16.25 10.80 -20.88
CA HIS A 259 16.77 10.55 -22.23
C HIS A 259 18.11 11.24 -22.53
N ASN A 260 18.97 11.43 -21.52
CA ASN A 260 20.28 12.05 -21.69
C ASN A 260 21.42 11.03 -22.00
N HIS A 261 21.07 9.74 -22.07
CA HIS A 261 21.95 8.59 -22.26
C HIS A 261 22.88 8.29 -21.06
N ARG A 262 22.48 8.66 -19.84
CA ARG A 262 23.25 8.40 -18.60
C ARG A 262 22.32 8.11 -17.44
N ILE A 263 22.48 6.91 -16.87
CA ILE A 263 21.85 6.54 -15.60
C ILE A 263 22.47 7.36 -14.46
N SER A 264 21.69 8.27 -13.87
CA SER A 264 22.14 9.23 -12.88
C SER A 264 21.01 9.67 -11.93
N ILE A 265 21.31 10.64 -11.06
CA ILE A 265 20.28 11.24 -10.20
C ILE A 265 19.27 12.10 -10.97
N ASP A 266 19.59 12.48 -12.22
CA ASP A 266 18.69 13.30 -13.04
C ASP A 266 17.45 12.50 -13.47
N ASP A 267 17.57 11.17 -13.62
CA ASP A 267 16.43 10.27 -13.84
C ASP A 267 15.45 10.29 -12.67
N SER A 268 15.98 10.31 -11.45
CA SER A 268 15.15 10.45 -10.25
C SER A 268 14.45 11.81 -10.17
N LYS A 269 14.97 12.87 -10.80
CA LYS A 269 14.27 14.17 -10.87
C LYS A 269 13.04 14.12 -11.76
N VAL A 270 13.01 13.23 -12.77
CA VAL A 270 11.80 12.98 -13.57
C VAL A 270 10.67 12.47 -12.67
N ILE A 271 10.99 11.52 -11.78
CA ILE A 271 10.04 11.00 -10.79
C ILE A 271 9.69 12.06 -9.73
N GLU A 272 10.66 12.85 -9.25
CA GLU A 272 10.40 13.95 -8.30
C GLU A 272 9.43 14.99 -8.88
N ALA A 273 9.55 15.31 -10.17
CA ALA A 273 8.64 16.21 -10.87
C ALA A 273 7.22 15.63 -10.97
N ALA A 274 7.09 14.32 -11.21
CA ALA A 274 5.80 13.63 -11.16
C ALA A 274 5.18 13.68 -9.75
N VAL A 275 5.99 13.46 -8.70
CA VAL A 275 5.54 13.64 -7.30
C VAL A 275 5.04 15.06 -7.06
N ASP A 276 5.74 16.09 -7.53
CA ASP A 276 5.31 17.48 -7.38
C ASP A 276 3.97 17.76 -8.07
N ARG A 277 3.72 17.21 -9.27
CA ARG A 277 2.43 17.33 -9.97
C ARG A 277 1.30 16.60 -9.24
N VAL A 278 1.56 15.37 -8.78
CA VAL A 278 0.59 14.59 -8.00
C VAL A 278 0.23 15.29 -6.70
N GLU A 279 1.21 15.80 -5.96
CA GLU A 279 0.96 16.54 -4.72
C GLU A 279 0.24 17.88 -4.94
N ALA A 280 0.43 18.53 -6.09
CA ALA A 280 -0.31 19.73 -6.45
C ALA A 280 -1.79 19.43 -6.76
N ALA A 281 -2.07 18.30 -7.42
CA ALA A 281 -3.43 17.85 -7.72
C ALA A 281 -4.14 17.23 -6.50
N HIS A 282 -3.38 16.57 -5.62
CA HIS A 282 -3.86 15.86 -4.43
C HIS A 282 -3.07 16.30 -3.17
N PRO A 283 -3.33 17.51 -2.65
CA PRO A 283 -2.61 18.05 -1.48
C PRO A 283 -2.70 17.17 -0.24
N GLU A 284 -3.75 16.35 -0.12
CA GLU A 284 -3.91 15.35 0.93
C GLU A 284 -2.79 14.31 0.92
N LEU A 285 -2.13 14.03 -0.22
CA LEU A 285 -1.03 13.07 -0.38
C LEU A 285 0.37 13.67 -0.13
N ILE A 286 0.45 14.93 0.33
CA ILE A 286 1.70 15.66 0.53
C ILE A 286 2.70 14.89 1.41
N GLY A 287 3.96 14.86 0.99
CA GLY A 287 5.04 14.27 1.78
C GLY A 287 6.44 14.58 1.27
N GLY A 288 7.35 13.65 1.55
CA GLY A 288 8.74 13.71 1.16
C GLY A 288 9.00 13.10 -0.22
N ALA A 289 9.92 13.70 -0.96
CA ALA A 289 10.62 13.04 -2.05
C ALA A 289 12.13 13.26 -1.88
N GLY A 290 12.93 12.21 -1.98
CA GLY A 290 14.37 12.27 -1.75
C GLY A 290 15.12 11.54 -2.84
N ILE A 291 16.06 12.20 -3.50
CA ILE A 291 16.82 11.61 -4.60
C ILE A 291 18.13 11.05 -4.06
N TYR A 292 18.44 9.80 -4.38
CA TYR A 292 19.65 9.13 -3.91
C TYR A 292 20.52 8.68 -5.09
N PRO A 293 21.84 9.00 -5.07
CA PRO A 293 22.75 8.51 -6.09
C PRO A 293 22.96 7.00 -5.96
N ALA A 294 23.48 6.39 -7.02
CA ALA A 294 23.99 5.03 -6.97
C ALA A 294 25.05 4.86 -5.88
N GLY A 295 25.07 3.68 -5.26
CA GLY A 295 25.98 3.34 -4.18
C GLY A 295 26.36 1.85 -4.23
N PRO A 296 27.22 1.38 -3.31
CA PRO A 296 27.56 -0.04 -3.25
C PRO A 296 26.31 -0.91 -3.07
N GLY A 297 25.99 -1.72 -4.08
CA GLY A 297 24.88 -2.67 -4.05
C GLY A 297 23.52 -2.14 -4.54
N HIS A 298 23.43 -0.89 -5.03
CA HIS A 298 22.20 -0.36 -5.62
C HIS A 298 22.44 0.75 -6.66
N GLY A 299 21.56 0.86 -7.65
CA GLY A 299 21.48 1.99 -8.58
C GLY A 299 20.93 3.27 -7.92
N PRO A 300 20.74 4.37 -8.69
CA PRO A 300 20.04 5.53 -8.18
C PRO A 300 18.56 5.18 -7.92
N PHE A 301 17.94 5.86 -6.96
CA PHE A 301 16.54 5.64 -6.60
C PHE A 301 15.93 6.91 -6.01
N ILE A 302 14.61 6.93 -5.91
CA ILE A 302 13.86 7.99 -5.23
C ILE A 302 13.09 7.44 -4.03
N HIS A 303 13.28 8.09 -2.89
CA HIS A 303 12.42 7.98 -1.71
C HIS A 303 11.14 8.75 -1.97
N ILE A 304 9.97 8.17 -1.70
CA ILE A 304 8.66 8.85 -1.71
C ILE A 304 7.91 8.51 -0.42
N ASP A 305 7.28 9.49 0.22
CA ASP A 305 6.38 9.25 1.35
C ASP A 305 5.18 10.18 1.42
N THR A 306 4.31 9.94 2.41
CA THR A 306 3.11 10.75 2.69
C THR A 306 3.12 11.36 4.09
N ARG A 307 4.29 11.83 4.55
CA ARG A 307 4.54 12.35 5.92
C ARG A 307 3.67 13.53 6.36
N GLY A 308 2.88 14.11 5.47
CA GLY A 308 1.93 15.19 5.76
C GLY A 308 2.54 16.59 5.71
N TYR A 309 3.76 16.72 5.18
CA TYR A 309 4.37 18.01 4.85
C TYR A 309 5.42 17.83 3.76
N ARG A 310 5.60 18.86 2.94
CA ARG A 310 6.57 18.83 1.84
C ARG A 310 8.00 18.75 2.37
N ALA A 311 8.79 17.85 1.78
CA ALA A 311 10.24 17.80 1.97
C ALA A 311 10.92 17.31 0.69
N ARG A 312 11.99 17.98 0.28
CA ARG A 312 12.86 17.56 -0.84
C ARG A 312 14.30 17.57 -0.39
N TRP A 313 15.07 16.58 -0.82
CA TRP A 313 16.49 16.49 -0.50
C TRP A 313 17.20 15.60 -1.50
N VAL A 314 18.51 15.79 -1.62
CA VAL A 314 19.40 14.84 -2.28
C VAL A 314 20.21 14.15 -1.19
N GLY A 315 20.10 12.83 -1.12
CA GLY A 315 20.84 11.98 -0.20
C GLY A 315 22.33 11.93 -0.53
N GLY A 316 23.17 11.75 0.49
CA GLY A 316 24.59 11.50 0.28
C GLY A 316 24.86 10.05 -0.18
N PRO A 317 26.05 9.76 -0.75
CA PRO A 317 26.46 8.43 -1.22
C PRO A 317 26.54 7.34 -0.13
N GLY A 318 26.26 7.68 1.14
CA GLY A 318 26.23 6.75 2.28
C GLY A 318 24.84 6.59 2.92
N GLY A 319 23.76 7.05 2.27
CA GLY A 319 22.37 6.86 2.74
C GLY A 319 22.11 7.37 4.16
N GLY A 320 21.89 8.69 4.34
CA GLY A 320 21.56 9.28 5.64
C GLY A 320 20.77 10.58 5.56
#